data_AF-A0A6H2NU06-F1
#
_entry.id   AF-A0A6H2NU06-F1
#
_cell.length_a   1.000
_cell.length_b   1.000
_cell.length_c   1.000
_cell.angle_alpha   90.00
_cell.angle_beta   90.00
_cell.angle_gamma   90.00
#
_symmetry.space_group_name_H-M   'P 1'
#
loop_
_entity.id
_entity.type
_entity.pdbx_description
1 polymer ?
#
loop_
_entity_poly.entity_id
_entity_poly.type
_entity_poly.pdbx_seq_one_letter_code
_entity_poly.pdbx_strand_id
1 'polypeptide(L)'
;MIKIVERNTMTKIIGKEYTEFLEQLKGYIATNRYKAALAVNSKLILLYHYTGTEILKRQKEYGWGAKVIEQLSKDLRDAFPDMKGFSIQNLKYMRRFAEEYSENEIRQQAVDQLPWGHNIVIMYEIKNKEERLWYAKKSREHGWSRNILSMQIETNLYKREGKAITNFRNKLTSPQSDLAQQTLKNPYVFDFLSLGKKAHEREVEKALVAHIERFLLELGEGFAFLGRQYHLQVEDRDFYLDLLFYHVKLRCYIVIELKAGKFKPEYTGKMNFYLSAVDDLLRQPGDNPSIGLILYRSKVGVVAEYALRDMNKPIGLAEYQITENLPEEIKTALPTIEELEAELSRVSDKEESVNVIVDLSHWEESVDFKLAKEDGIQGVIHKATQGLKYIDLTYAERRKASEEEGLMWGAYHFGVGENGKDQAEHFLKTVGDYSQVLLALDIEENRNGKNITPEQAEDFVAKVHEETGRFPLIYGSAYFLEDFATPTLTKCPLWLAKWGAEPTLPIGWRNWILWQYTDGQTGPKPHEVEGIGACDRNKFNGTLEELRDFWIS
;
A
#
# COMPACT_ATOMS: atom_id res chain seq x y z
N MET A 1 53.28 -2.76 10.41
CA MET A 1 51.91 -2.21 10.66
C MET A 1 51.50 -1.10 9.71
N ILE A 2 52.40 -0.23 9.22
CA ILE A 2 52.02 0.93 8.37
C ILE A 2 51.49 0.51 6.97
N LYS A 3 52.04 -0.53 6.32
CA LYS A 3 51.59 -1.00 4.99
C LYS A 3 50.22 -1.72 4.95
N ILE A 4 49.68 -2.16 6.09
CA ILE A 4 48.39 -2.88 6.14
C ILE A 4 47.23 -1.89 6.30
N VAL A 5 47.48 -0.74 6.96
CA VAL A 5 46.47 0.31 7.17
C VAL A 5 46.18 1.07 5.86
N GLU A 6 47.18 1.33 5.02
CA GLU A 6 47.02 2.01 3.71
C GLU A 6 46.23 1.17 2.69
N ARG A 7 46.37 -0.16 2.70
CA ARG A 7 45.57 -1.05 1.83
C ARG A 7 44.11 -1.07 2.23
N ASN A 8 43.77 -1.08 3.52
CA ASN A 8 42.39 -1.07 3.99
C ASN A 8 41.67 0.28 3.79
N THR A 9 42.41 1.39 3.70
CA THR A 9 41.83 2.71 3.38
C THR A 9 41.54 2.86 1.88
N MET A 10 42.44 2.42 0.99
CA MET A 10 42.19 2.46 -0.46
C MET A 10 41.00 1.61 -0.89
N THR A 11 40.81 0.40 -0.34
CA THR A 11 39.67 -0.47 -0.70
C THR A 11 38.32 0.12 -0.28
N LYS A 12 38.29 0.91 0.81
CA LYS A 12 37.08 1.61 1.30
C LYS A 12 36.76 2.87 0.48
N ILE A 13 37.79 3.57 -0.02
CA ILE A 13 37.65 4.78 -0.85
C ILE A 13 37.10 4.42 -2.24
N ILE A 14 37.59 3.32 -2.85
CA ILE A 14 37.07 2.82 -4.14
C ILE A 14 35.59 2.47 -4.04
N GLY A 15 35.12 1.91 -2.92
CA GLY A 15 33.71 1.53 -2.75
C GLY A 15 32.75 2.73 -2.81
N LYS A 16 33.10 3.86 -2.20
CA LYS A 16 32.23 5.06 -2.19
C LYS A 16 32.29 5.81 -3.52
N GLU A 17 33.49 6.08 -4.04
CA GLU A 17 33.68 6.78 -5.32
C GLU A 17 33.10 5.99 -6.50
N TYR A 18 33.25 4.66 -6.50
CA TYR A 18 32.64 3.80 -7.52
C TYR A 18 31.11 3.78 -7.42
N THR A 19 30.56 3.76 -6.21
CA THR A 19 29.09 3.78 -6.02
C THR A 19 28.51 5.12 -6.48
N GLU A 20 29.16 6.24 -6.16
CA GLU A 20 28.77 7.57 -6.63
C GLU A 20 28.88 7.69 -8.15
N PHE A 21 29.98 7.19 -8.74
CA PHE A 21 30.16 7.13 -10.19
C PHE A 21 29.09 6.26 -10.88
N LEU A 22 28.77 5.09 -10.31
CA LEU A 22 27.78 4.17 -10.83
C LEU A 22 26.37 4.78 -10.79
N GLU A 23 25.98 5.44 -9.69
CA GLU A 23 24.70 6.14 -9.60
C GLU A 23 24.62 7.33 -10.56
N GLN A 24 25.71 8.08 -10.72
CA GLN A 24 25.79 9.14 -11.73
C GLN A 24 25.63 8.58 -13.16
N LEU A 25 26.27 7.46 -13.46
CA LEU A 25 26.20 6.81 -14.77
C LEU A 25 24.79 6.26 -15.05
N LYS A 26 24.17 5.60 -14.06
CA LYS A 26 22.78 5.13 -14.13
C LYS A 26 21.82 6.29 -14.36
N GLY A 27 21.96 7.39 -13.62
CA GLY A 27 21.16 8.61 -13.78
C GLY A 27 21.31 9.22 -15.18
N TYR A 28 22.55 9.30 -15.69
CA TYR A 28 22.82 9.78 -17.04
C TYR A 28 22.21 8.89 -18.12
N ILE A 29 22.33 7.56 -17.99
CA ILE A 29 21.71 6.59 -18.91
C ILE A 29 20.18 6.72 -18.88
N ALA A 30 19.56 6.77 -17.70
CA ALA A 30 18.12 6.91 -17.55
C ALA A 30 17.60 8.20 -18.19
N THR A 31 18.28 9.32 -17.96
CA THR A 31 17.94 10.63 -18.53
C THR A 31 18.05 10.63 -20.06
N ASN A 32 19.11 10.05 -20.62
CA ASN A 32 19.29 9.98 -22.07
C ASN A 32 18.29 9.03 -22.74
N ARG A 33 17.96 7.90 -22.12
CA ARG A 33 16.90 7.00 -22.60
C ARG A 33 15.53 7.69 -22.61
N TYR A 34 15.22 8.47 -21.57
CA TYR A 34 13.99 9.25 -21.50
C TYR A 34 13.91 10.32 -22.60
N LYS A 35 14.98 11.10 -22.81
CA LYS A 35 15.07 12.09 -23.89
C LYS A 35 14.93 11.45 -25.28
N ALA A 36 15.56 10.30 -25.50
CA ALA A 36 15.43 9.54 -26.73
C ALA A 36 13.98 9.08 -26.97
N ALA A 37 13.31 8.57 -25.94
CA ALA A 37 11.91 8.15 -26.02
C ALA A 37 10.97 9.32 -26.37
N LEU A 38 11.16 10.50 -25.77
CA LEU A 38 10.39 11.71 -26.10
C LEU A 38 10.61 12.16 -27.55
N ALA A 39 11.86 12.15 -28.02
CA ALA A 39 12.18 12.53 -29.39
C ALA A 39 11.56 11.56 -30.41
N VAL A 40 11.59 10.26 -30.13
CA VAL A 40 10.92 9.23 -30.95
C VAL A 40 9.40 9.43 -30.94
N ASN A 41 8.80 9.73 -29.79
CA ASN A 41 7.37 9.99 -29.68
C ASN A 41 6.95 11.20 -30.52
N SER A 42 7.62 12.34 -30.40
CA SER A 42 7.28 13.55 -31.17
C SER A 42 7.35 13.29 -32.68
N LYS A 43 8.37 12.56 -33.16
CA LYS A 43 8.45 12.14 -34.57
C LYS A 43 7.31 11.21 -34.99
N LEU A 44 6.89 10.30 -34.12
CA LEU A 44 5.77 9.40 -34.39
C LEU A 44 4.43 10.16 -34.50
N ILE A 45 4.20 11.14 -33.61
CA ILE A 45 3.01 12.02 -33.67
C ILE A 45 2.98 12.80 -34.98
N LEU A 46 4.12 13.37 -35.41
CA LEU A 46 4.22 14.06 -36.69
C LEU A 46 3.97 13.13 -37.89
N LEU A 47 4.49 11.89 -37.86
CA LEU A 47 4.22 10.89 -38.88
C LEU A 47 2.72 10.56 -38.98
N TYR A 48 2.06 10.40 -37.84
CA TYR A 48 0.62 10.12 -37.77
C TYR A 48 -0.21 11.30 -38.27
N HIS A 49 0.15 12.52 -37.91
CA HIS A 49 -0.47 13.72 -38.45
C HIS A 49 -0.30 13.84 -39.97
N TYR A 50 0.92 13.62 -40.48
CA TYR A 50 1.20 13.61 -41.92
C TYR A 50 0.34 12.57 -42.64
N THR A 51 0.30 11.34 -42.11
CA THR A 51 -0.51 10.25 -42.68
C THR A 51 -1.99 10.61 -42.72
N GLY A 52 -2.51 11.21 -41.65
CA GLY A 52 -3.88 11.71 -41.59
C GLY A 52 -4.18 12.81 -42.61
N THR A 53 -3.26 13.77 -42.75
CA THR A 53 -3.36 14.88 -43.71
C THR A 53 -3.39 14.35 -45.15
N GLU A 54 -2.53 13.37 -45.46
CA GLU A 54 -2.45 12.74 -46.78
C GLU A 54 -3.68 11.89 -47.11
N ILE A 55 -4.32 11.29 -46.11
CA ILE A 55 -5.63 10.63 -46.26
C ILE A 55 -6.70 11.67 -46.58
N LEU A 56 -6.81 12.75 -45.81
CA LEU A 56 -7.82 13.81 -46.01
C LEU A 56 -7.73 14.43 -47.40
N LYS A 57 -6.49 14.74 -47.83
CA LYS A 57 -6.23 15.31 -49.16
C LYS A 57 -6.75 14.39 -50.26
N ARG A 58 -6.44 13.10 -50.20
CA ARG A 58 -6.86 12.12 -51.22
C ARG A 58 -8.35 11.76 -51.13
N GLN A 59 -8.96 11.80 -49.94
CA GLN A 59 -10.42 11.70 -49.80
C GLN A 59 -11.13 12.85 -50.51
N LYS A 60 -10.60 14.08 -50.38
CA LYS A 60 -11.14 15.26 -51.06
C LYS A 60 -10.94 15.23 -52.58
N GLU A 61 -9.78 14.79 -53.04
CA GLU A 61 -9.39 14.81 -54.46
C GLU A 61 -10.02 13.65 -55.27
N TYR A 62 -10.12 12.45 -54.68
CA TYR A 62 -10.51 11.23 -55.37
C TYR A 62 -11.76 10.54 -54.80
N GLY A 63 -12.41 11.12 -53.78
CA GLY A 63 -13.64 10.57 -53.20
C GLY A 63 -13.46 9.25 -52.43
N TRP A 64 -12.27 9.01 -51.86
CA TRP A 64 -11.94 7.74 -51.21
C TRP A 64 -12.84 7.41 -50.01
N GLY A 65 -13.53 6.26 -50.08
CA GLY A 65 -14.37 5.72 -49.02
C GLY A 65 -13.66 4.77 -48.06
N ALA A 66 -14.44 4.10 -47.18
CA ALA A 66 -13.93 3.22 -46.12
C ALA A 66 -13.02 2.07 -46.62
N LYS A 67 -13.31 1.52 -47.81
CA LYS A 67 -12.53 0.43 -48.42
C LYS A 67 -11.07 0.79 -48.70
N VAL A 68 -10.78 2.06 -48.95
CA VAL A 68 -9.41 2.51 -49.22
C VAL A 68 -8.57 2.53 -47.93
N ILE A 69 -9.18 2.84 -46.79
CA ILE A 69 -8.50 2.79 -45.48
C ILE A 69 -8.20 1.33 -45.11
N GLU A 70 -9.09 0.40 -45.45
CA GLU A 70 -8.88 -1.04 -45.24
C GLU A 70 -7.69 -1.56 -46.04
N GLN A 71 -7.63 -1.22 -47.33
CA GLN A 71 -6.53 -1.59 -48.21
C GLN A 71 -5.21 -0.94 -47.75
N LEU A 72 -5.21 0.35 -47.44
CA LEU A 72 -4.04 1.07 -46.94
C LEU A 72 -3.51 0.47 -45.62
N SER A 73 -4.41 0.08 -44.72
CA SER A 73 -4.03 -0.60 -43.47
C SER A 73 -3.32 -1.93 -43.74
N LYS A 74 -3.84 -2.72 -44.69
CA LYS A 74 -3.23 -3.98 -45.08
C LYS A 74 -1.83 -3.75 -45.67
N ASP A 75 -1.73 -2.89 -46.68
CA ASP A 75 -0.48 -2.65 -47.41
C ASP A 75 0.62 -2.09 -46.50
N LEU A 76 0.28 -1.18 -45.58
CA LEU A 76 1.24 -0.64 -44.61
C LEU A 76 1.70 -1.67 -43.57
N ARG A 77 0.83 -2.59 -43.15
CA ARG A 77 1.21 -3.66 -42.21
C ARG A 77 2.08 -4.72 -42.89
N ASP A 78 1.82 -5.01 -44.16
CA ASP A 78 2.63 -5.93 -44.96
C ASP A 78 4.01 -5.33 -45.25
N ALA A 79 4.09 -4.02 -45.55
CA ALA A 79 5.35 -3.32 -45.80
C ALA A 79 6.19 -3.06 -44.54
N PHE A 80 5.53 -2.90 -43.37
CA PHE A 80 6.19 -2.59 -42.10
C PHE A 80 5.71 -3.53 -40.97
N PRO A 81 6.06 -4.83 -41.02
CA PRO A 81 5.52 -5.84 -40.10
C PRO A 81 5.91 -5.59 -38.63
N ASP A 82 7.09 -4.99 -38.40
CA ASP A 82 7.60 -4.67 -37.06
C ASP A 82 6.97 -3.40 -36.46
N MET A 83 6.29 -2.57 -37.26
CA MET A 83 5.66 -1.34 -36.78
C MET A 83 4.23 -1.60 -36.30
N LYS A 84 4.01 -1.38 -35.00
CA LYS A 84 2.67 -1.35 -34.41
C LYS A 84 2.08 0.06 -34.60
N GLY A 85 0.94 0.17 -35.28
CA GLY A 85 0.28 1.48 -35.47
C GLY A 85 -0.54 1.65 -36.75
N PHE A 86 -0.51 0.71 -37.69
CA PHE A 86 -1.23 0.85 -38.97
C PHE A 86 -2.52 0.04 -39.05
N SER A 87 -3.24 -0.13 -37.94
CA SER A 87 -4.58 -0.73 -37.98
C SER A 87 -5.59 0.23 -38.63
N ILE A 88 -6.66 -0.31 -39.20
CA ILE A 88 -7.77 0.46 -39.81
C ILE A 88 -8.26 1.53 -38.84
N GLN A 89 -8.44 1.15 -37.57
CA GLN A 89 -8.90 2.07 -36.53
C GLN A 89 -7.89 3.18 -36.26
N ASN A 90 -6.59 2.87 -36.23
CA ASN A 90 -5.58 3.88 -35.99
C ASN A 90 -5.44 4.86 -37.17
N LEU A 91 -5.60 4.40 -38.41
CA LEU A 91 -5.63 5.29 -39.58
C LEU A 91 -6.82 6.27 -39.52
N LYS A 92 -7.98 5.82 -39.01
CA LYS A 92 -9.13 6.71 -38.75
C LYS A 92 -8.79 7.75 -37.66
N TYR A 93 -8.05 7.36 -36.62
CA TYR A 93 -7.58 8.28 -35.58
C TYR A 93 -6.58 9.30 -36.14
N MET A 94 -5.61 8.87 -36.94
CA MET A 94 -4.65 9.76 -37.62
C MET A 94 -5.37 10.80 -38.47
N ARG A 95 -6.36 10.36 -39.26
CA ARG A 95 -7.18 11.25 -40.07
C ARG A 95 -7.86 12.32 -39.22
N ARG A 96 -8.58 11.92 -38.16
CA ARG A 96 -9.28 12.87 -37.28
C ARG A 96 -8.31 13.80 -36.56
N PHE A 97 -7.15 13.30 -36.15
CA PHE A 97 -6.12 14.10 -35.52
C PHE A 97 -5.59 15.19 -36.45
N ALA A 98 -5.45 14.90 -37.75
CA ALA A 98 -5.10 15.89 -38.76
C ALA A 98 -6.24 16.89 -39.08
N GLU A 99 -7.51 16.51 -38.88
CA GLU A 99 -8.65 17.44 -38.99
C GLU A 99 -8.66 18.46 -37.84
N GLU A 100 -8.23 18.05 -36.64
CA GLU A 100 -8.38 18.81 -35.39
C GLU A 100 -7.16 19.70 -35.07
N TYR A 101 -5.97 19.29 -35.50
CA TYR A 101 -4.71 20.00 -35.22
C TYR A 101 -3.94 20.30 -36.52
N SER A 102 -3.46 21.53 -36.65
CA SER A 102 -2.44 21.87 -37.67
C SER A 102 -1.03 21.48 -37.20
N GLU A 103 -0.09 21.32 -38.14
CA GLU A 103 1.30 20.95 -37.81
C GLU A 103 1.96 21.97 -36.86
N ASN A 104 1.63 23.26 -37.02
CA ASN A 104 2.14 24.33 -36.14
C ASN A 104 1.57 24.23 -34.72
N GLU A 105 0.30 23.85 -34.56
CA GLU A 105 -0.31 23.67 -33.25
C GLU A 105 0.27 22.46 -32.52
N ILE A 106 0.58 21.38 -33.23
CA ILE A 106 1.20 20.17 -32.66
C ILE A 106 2.54 20.49 -32.00
N ARG A 107 3.38 21.30 -32.66
CA ARG A 107 4.71 21.68 -32.15
C ARG A 107 4.65 22.69 -31.00
N GLN A 108 3.57 23.47 -30.89
CA GLN A 108 3.44 24.52 -29.88
C GLN A 108 2.67 24.08 -28.62
N GLN A 109 1.72 23.14 -28.74
CA GLN A 109 0.68 22.92 -27.73
C GLN A 109 0.92 21.73 -26.77
N ALA A 110 2.16 21.25 -26.62
CA ALA A 110 2.51 20.07 -25.80
C ALA A 110 1.88 18.73 -26.23
N VAL A 111 1.11 18.73 -27.33
CA VAL A 111 0.42 17.55 -27.89
C VAL A 111 1.41 16.53 -28.45
N ASP A 112 2.53 16.98 -29.03
CA ASP A 112 3.61 16.12 -29.54
C ASP A 112 4.48 15.49 -28.44
N GLN A 113 4.39 16.02 -27.22
CA GLN A 113 5.10 15.52 -26.04
C GLN A 113 4.30 14.45 -25.30
N LEU A 114 3.03 14.23 -25.67
CA LEU A 114 2.20 13.18 -25.10
C LEU A 114 2.24 11.90 -25.94
N PRO A 115 2.16 10.71 -25.32
CA PRO A 115 1.99 9.46 -26.05
C PRO A 115 0.73 9.48 -26.93
N TRP A 116 0.78 8.85 -28.09
CA TRP A 116 -0.33 8.82 -29.06
C TRP A 116 -1.68 8.41 -28.45
N GLY A 117 -1.68 7.46 -27.51
CA GLY A 117 -2.89 7.03 -26.82
C GLY A 117 -3.57 8.12 -25.99
N HIS A 118 -2.81 9.03 -25.37
CA HIS A 118 -3.34 10.16 -24.62
C HIS A 118 -4.01 11.19 -25.53
N ASN A 119 -3.39 11.45 -26.69
CA ASN A 119 -3.96 12.34 -27.69
C ASN A 119 -5.30 11.83 -28.23
N ILE A 120 -5.43 10.51 -28.43
CA ILE A 120 -6.72 9.89 -28.81
C ILE A 120 -7.77 10.12 -27.72
N VAL A 121 -7.47 9.84 -26.46
CA VAL A 121 -8.41 10.02 -25.34
C VAL A 121 -8.90 11.48 -25.26
N ILE A 122 -7.98 12.44 -25.24
CA ILE A 122 -8.32 13.87 -25.17
C ILE A 122 -9.20 14.30 -26.35
N MET A 123 -8.86 13.86 -27.56
CA MET A 123 -9.59 14.24 -28.76
C MET A 123 -11.02 13.66 -28.83
N TYR A 124 -11.22 12.45 -28.31
CA TYR A 124 -12.52 11.76 -28.37
C TYR A 124 -13.43 12.07 -27.20
N GLU A 125 -12.89 12.20 -25.99
CA GLU A 125 -13.70 12.41 -24.77
C GLU A 125 -14.07 13.88 -24.55
N ILE A 126 -13.25 14.82 -25.01
CA ILE A 126 -13.46 16.26 -24.79
C ILE A 126 -13.83 16.93 -26.11
N LYS A 127 -14.88 17.76 -26.10
CA LYS A 127 -15.31 18.53 -27.29
C LYS A 127 -14.65 19.92 -27.38
N ASN A 128 -14.46 20.58 -26.25
CA ASN A 128 -13.94 21.95 -26.20
C ASN A 128 -12.41 21.96 -26.37
N LYS A 129 -11.90 22.79 -27.28
CA LYS A 129 -10.46 22.86 -27.61
C LYS A 129 -9.59 23.43 -26.48
N GLU A 130 -10.08 24.40 -25.73
CA GLU A 130 -9.35 24.96 -24.57
C GLU A 130 -9.24 23.93 -23.44
N GLU A 131 -10.32 23.20 -23.17
CA GLU A 131 -10.33 22.11 -22.18
C GLU A 131 -9.36 20.98 -22.59
N ARG A 132 -9.33 20.61 -23.87
CA ARG A 132 -8.33 19.64 -24.40
C ARG A 132 -6.90 20.08 -24.13
N LEU A 133 -6.60 21.36 -24.40
CA LEU A 133 -5.27 21.93 -24.18
C LEU A 133 -4.90 21.95 -22.70
N TRP A 134 -5.87 22.25 -21.85
CA TRP A 134 -5.68 22.24 -20.40
C TRP A 134 -5.33 20.83 -19.89
N TYR A 135 -6.08 19.80 -20.28
CA TYR A 135 -5.78 18.41 -19.89
C TYR A 135 -4.46 17.91 -20.49
N ALA A 136 -4.11 18.32 -21.71
CA ALA A 136 -2.83 17.98 -22.33
C ALA A 136 -1.65 18.56 -21.53
N LYS A 137 -1.75 19.84 -21.16
CA LYS A 137 -0.75 20.52 -20.34
C LYS A 137 -0.60 19.86 -18.96
N LYS A 138 -1.71 19.62 -18.26
CA LYS A 138 -1.72 18.97 -16.94
C LYS A 138 -1.21 17.52 -16.98
N SER A 139 -1.54 16.76 -18.03
CA SER A 139 -1.02 15.40 -18.23
C SER A 139 0.50 15.38 -18.35
N ARG A 140 1.07 16.36 -19.04
CA ARG A 140 2.51 16.50 -19.16
C ARG A 140 3.16 16.95 -17.85
N GLU A 141 2.58 17.96 -17.19
CA GLU A 141 3.11 18.51 -15.93
C GLU A 141 3.13 17.45 -14.83
N HIS A 142 2.09 16.62 -14.74
CA HIS A 142 1.92 15.63 -13.67
C HIS A 142 2.27 14.20 -14.10
N GLY A 143 2.73 13.99 -15.34
CA GLY A 143 3.12 12.68 -15.86
C GLY A 143 1.99 11.64 -15.87
N TRP A 144 0.73 12.06 -16.08
CA TRP A 144 -0.41 11.16 -16.00
C TRP A 144 -0.31 10.00 -16.99
N SER A 145 -0.58 8.78 -16.52
CA SER A 145 -0.83 7.65 -17.41
C SER A 145 -2.17 7.83 -18.14
N ARG A 146 -2.37 7.11 -19.25
CA ARG A 146 -3.60 7.25 -20.06
C ARG A 146 -4.86 6.99 -19.22
N ASN A 147 -4.80 6.02 -18.31
CA ASN A 147 -5.94 5.66 -17.46
C ASN A 147 -6.26 6.78 -16.44
N ILE A 148 -5.22 7.41 -15.89
CA ILE A 148 -5.39 8.55 -14.97
C ILE A 148 -5.96 9.75 -15.71
N LEU A 149 -5.48 10.03 -16.92
CA LEU A 149 -6.05 11.07 -17.78
C LEU A 149 -7.55 10.82 -18.06
N SER A 150 -7.94 9.61 -18.45
CA SER A 150 -9.35 9.25 -18.65
C SER A 150 -10.18 9.50 -17.39
N MET A 151 -9.70 9.06 -16.22
CA MET A 151 -10.37 9.27 -14.93
C MET A 151 -10.53 10.77 -14.61
N GLN A 152 -9.50 11.60 -14.85
CA GLN A 152 -9.57 13.03 -14.58
C GLN A 152 -10.55 13.76 -15.51
N ILE A 153 -10.69 13.28 -16.75
CA ILE A 153 -11.70 13.78 -17.70
C ILE A 153 -13.10 13.37 -17.28
N GLU A 154 -13.32 12.10 -16.96
CA GLU A 154 -14.61 11.54 -16.52
C GLU A 154 -15.13 12.27 -15.28
N THR A 155 -14.25 12.51 -14.31
CA THR A 155 -14.58 13.25 -13.09
C THR A 155 -14.60 14.77 -13.29
N ASN A 156 -14.33 15.28 -14.49
CA ASN A 156 -14.40 16.71 -14.84
C ASN A 156 -13.51 17.62 -14.00
N LEU A 157 -12.24 17.22 -13.79
CA LEU A 157 -11.26 17.97 -12.99
C LEU A 157 -11.18 19.46 -13.35
N TYR A 158 -11.24 19.79 -14.65
CA TYR A 158 -11.20 21.16 -15.17
C TYR A 158 -12.22 22.10 -14.49
N LYS A 159 -13.38 21.58 -14.07
CA LYS A 159 -14.43 22.38 -13.41
C LYS A 159 -14.34 22.37 -11.89
N ARG A 160 -13.54 21.50 -11.29
CA ARG A 160 -13.47 21.26 -9.82
C ARG A 160 -12.26 21.92 -9.16
N GLU A 161 -11.15 22.09 -9.88
CA GLU A 161 -9.94 22.75 -9.37
C GLU A 161 -10.24 24.21 -8.96
N GLY A 162 -9.79 24.61 -7.77
CA GLY A 162 -9.89 25.98 -7.26
C GLY A 162 -11.16 26.36 -6.50
N LYS A 163 -12.13 25.45 -6.32
CA LYS A 163 -13.50 25.77 -5.84
C LYS A 163 -13.81 25.43 -4.37
N ALA A 164 -12.82 25.07 -3.57
CA ALA A 164 -13.01 24.84 -2.13
C ALA A 164 -13.33 26.15 -1.38
N ILE A 165 -14.13 26.07 -0.32
CA ILE A 165 -14.39 27.21 0.59
C ILE A 165 -13.19 27.32 1.53
N THR A 166 -12.50 28.47 1.54
CA THR A 166 -11.27 28.65 2.31
C THR A 166 -11.20 30.02 2.98
N ASN A 167 -10.37 30.15 4.01
CA ASN A 167 -9.98 31.43 4.60
C ASN A 167 -8.57 31.90 4.15
N PHE A 168 -8.00 31.26 3.11
CA PHE A 168 -6.58 31.39 2.75
C PHE A 168 -6.16 32.82 2.40
N ARG A 169 -7.00 33.58 1.71
CA ARG A 169 -6.69 34.98 1.32
C ARG A 169 -6.37 35.88 2.50
N ASN A 170 -6.88 35.55 3.67
CA ASN A 170 -6.69 36.33 4.89
C ASN A 170 -5.61 35.75 5.81
N LYS A 171 -5.18 34.50 5.59
CA LYS A 171 -4.33 33.74 6.52
C LYS A 171 -3.01 33.27 5.92
N LEU A 172 -2.84 33.36 4.60
CA LEU A 172 -1.60 33.07 3.88
C LEU A 172 -1.15 34.32 3.10
N THR A 173 0.14 34.40 2.78
CA THR A 173 0.65 35.47 1.89
C THR A 173 0.02 35.34 0.49
N SER A 174 -0.13 36.42 -0.27
CA SER A 174 -0.81 36.37 -1.59
C SER A 174 -0.29 35.26 -2.52
N PRO A 175 1.04 35.08 -2.71
CA PRO A 175 1.56 33.98 -3.54
C PRO A 175 1.21 32.58 -2.99
N GLN A 176 1.21 32.41 -1.67
CA GLN A 176 0.87 31.13 -1.03
C GLN A 176 -0.63 30.87 -1.03
N SER A 177 -1.44 31.90 -0.81
CA SER A 177 -2.90 31.81 -0.86
C SER A 177 -3.37 31.42 -2.25
N ASP A 178 -2.80 32.03 -3.30
CA ASP A 178 -3.19 31.72 -4.68
C ASP A 178 -2.80 30.28 -5.04
N LEU A 179 -1.61 29.84 -4.65
CA LEU A 179 -1.16 28.47 -4.86
C LEU A 179 -1.99 27.45 -4.06
N ALA A 180 -2.27 27.72 -2.79
CA ALA A 180 -3.10 26.86 -1.95
C ALA A 180 -4.53 26.77 -2.47
N GLN A 181 -5.13 27.88 -2.90
CA GLN A 181 -6.47 27.88 -3.48
C GLN A 181 -6.52 27.04 -4.76
N GLN A 182 -5.53 27.19 -5.65
CA GLN A 182 -5.46 26.42 -6.91
C GLN A 182 -5.20 24.92 -6.69
N THR A 183 -4.59 24.56 -5.56
CA THR A 183 -4.28 23.17 -5.22
C THR A 183 -5.54 22.40 -4.81
N LEU A 184 -6.53 23.07 -4.19
CA LEU A 184 -7.71 22.40 -3.69
C LEU A 184 -8.80 22.19 -4.74
N LYS A 185 -9.52 21.07 -4.63
CA LYS A 185 -10.65 20.71 -5.49
C LYS A 185 -11.96 20.71 -4.71
N ASN A 186 -13.08 20.91 -5.39
CA ASN A 186 -14.41 20.74 -4.81
C ASN A 186 -15.45 20.28 -5.86
N PRO A 187 -16.10 19.11 -5.70
CA PRO A 187 -15.80 18.07 -4.72
C PRO A 187 -14.53 17.29 -5.08
N TYR A 188 -13.89 16.66 -4.08
CA TYR A 188 -12.97 15.56 -4.32
C TYR A 188 -13.77 14.31 -4.72
N VAL A 189 -13.36 13.61 -5.77
CA VAL A 189 -14.09 12.43 -6.27
C VAL A 189 -13.25 11.19 -6.03
N PHE A 190 -13.75 10.29 -5.18
CA PHE A 190 -13.04 9.09 -4.72
C PHE A 190 -13.67 7.81 -5.31
N ASP A 191 -13.89 7.79 -6.62
CA ASP A 191 -14.57 6.71 -7.34
C ASP A 191 -13.60 5.59 -7.73
N PHE A 192 -13.43 4.59 -6.86
CA PHE A 192 -12.41 3.57 -7.10
C PHE A 192 -12.92 2.13 -7.22
N LEU A 193 -14.22 1.91 -7.47
CA LEU A 193 -14.84 0.57 -7.43
C LEU A 193 -15.46 0.05 -8.73
N SER A 194 -14.85 0.30 -9.89
CA SER A 194 -15.14 -0.51 -11.09
C SER A 194 -14.01 -1.51 -11.37
N LEU A 195 -13.83 -2.45 -10.43
CA LEU A 195 -13.07 -3.66 -10.69
C LEU A 195 -13.91 -4.56 -11.62
N GLY A 196 -13.50 -4.65 -12.89
CA GLY A 196 -14.08 -5.62 -13.82
C GLY A 196 -13.98 -7.04 -13.27
N LYS A 197 -15.01 -7.87 -13.52
CA LYS A 197 -15.29 -9.20 -12.94
C LYS A 197 -14.20 -10.31 -13.09
N LYS A 198 -12.90 -10.02 -13.21
CA LYS A 198 -11.80 -11.02 -13.26
C LYS A 198 -10.47 -10.52 -12.68
N ALA A 199 -10.46 -9.92 -11.48
CA ALA A 199 -9.22 -9.50 -10.83
C ALA A 199 -8.78 -10.50 -9.73
N HIS A 200 -7.59 -11.10 -9.90
CA HIS A 200 -6.89 -11.93 -8.91
C HIS A 200 -6.10 -11.04 -7.93
N GLU A 201 -5.83 -11.56 -6.74
CA GLU A 201 -5.26 -10.89 -5.55
C GLU A 201 -3.97 -10.07 -5.73
N ARG A 202 -3.17 -10.36 -6.76
CA ARG A 202 -2.02 -9.54 -7.14
C ARG A 202 -2.42 -8.13 -7.60
N GLU A 203 -3.70 -7.90 -7.85
CA GLU A 203 -4.31 -6.60 -8.10
C GLU A 203 -4.84 -5.91 -6.84
N VAL A 204 -4.93 -6.55 -5.67
CA VAL A 204 -5.46 -5.90 -4.45
C VAL A 204 -4.40 -5.03 -3.76
N GLU A 205 -3.17 -5.51 -3.65
CA GLU A 205 -2.03 -4.70 -3.18
C GLU A 205 -1.70 -3.59 -4.21
N LYS A 206 -1.75 -3.91 -5.51
CA LYS A 206 -1.71 -2.89 -6.57
C LYS A 206 -2.93 -1.98 -6.55
N ALA A 207 -4.09 -2.42 -6.11
CA ALA A 207 -5.28 -1.58 -5.99
C ALA A 207 -5.17 -0.67 -4.78
N LEU A 208 -4.52 -1.09 -3.69
CA LEU A 208 -4.23 -0.29 -2.49
C LEU A 208 -3.10 0.73 -2.72
N VAL A 209 -2.00 0.32 -3.36
CA VAL A 209 -0.95 1.25 -3.82
C VAL A 209 -1.51 2.16 -4.91
N ALA A 210 -2.29 1.65 -5.87
CA ALA A 210 -3.01 2.49 -6.82
C ALA A 210 -4.10 3.35 -6.14
N HIS A 211 -4.63 2.97 -4.98
CA HIS A 211 -5.58 3.76 -4.21
C HIS A 211 -4.87 4.94 -3.56
N ILE A 212 -3.69 4.73 -2.96
CA ILE A 212 -2.86 5.81 -2.41
C ILE A 212 -2.29 6.68 -3.54
N GLU A 213 -1.78 6.09 -4.63
CA GLU A 213 -1.32 6.84 -5.80
C GLU A 213 -2.45 7.65 -6.45
N ARG A 214 -3.66 7.08 -6.62
CA ARG A 214 -4.80 7.81 -7.19
C ARG A 214 -5.39 8.82 -6.22
N PHE A 215 -5.34 8.56 -4.92
CA PHE A 215 -5.68 9.53 -3.88
C PHE A 215 -4.69 10.71 -3.91
N LEU A 216 -3.38 10.44 -3.98
CA LEU A 216 -2.35 11.44 -4.17
C LEU A 216 -2.54 12.21 -5.50
N LEU A 217 -2.87 11.53 -6.59
CA LEU A 217 -3.18 12.15 -7.87
C LEU A 217 -4.45 13.01 -7.79
N GLU A 218 -5.43 12.59 -6.99
CA GLU A 218 -6.66 13.35 -6.76
C GLU A 218 -6.44 14.53 -5.80
N LEU A 219 -5.47 14.47 -4.89
CA LEU A 219 -5.01 15.62 -4.11
C LEU A 219 -4.18 16.61 -4.96
N GLY A 220 -3.39 16.10 -5.90
CA GLY A 220 -2.59 16.91 -6.83
C GLY A 220 -1.08 16.79 -6.59
N GLU A 221 -0.30 17.55 -7.36
CA GLU A 221 1.15 17.45 -7.35
C GLU A 221 1.77 18.16 -6.14
N GLY A 222 2.70 17.48 -5.48
CA GLY A 222 3.51 18.04 -4.41
C GLY A 222 3.10 17.58 -3.02
N PHE A 223 2.01 16.81 -2.90
CA PHE A 223 1.68 16.09 -1.67
C PHE A 223 2.64 14.91 -1.48
N ALA A 224 3.30 14.88 -0.34
CA ALA A 224 4.01 13.73 0.19
C ALA A 224 3.20 13.18 1.36
N PHE A 225 2.85 11.88 1.31
CA PHE A 225 2.13 11.23 2.40
C PHE A 225 3.07 10.97 3.58
N LEU A 226 2.70 11.43 4.77
CA LEU A 226 3.50 11.24 5.99
C LEU A 226 2.88 10.18 6.91
N GLY A 227 1.56 10.04 6.92
CA GLY A 227 0.90 9.00 7.69
C GLY A 227 -0.61 9.16 7.77
N ARG A 228 -1.28 8.09 8.20
CA ARG A 228 -2.70 8.05 8.56
C ARG A 228 -2.81 7.88 10.07
N GLN A 229 -3.91 8.34 10.68
CA GLN A 229 -4.09 8.30 12.14
C GLN A 229 -2.81 8.79 12.83
N TYR A 230 -2.27 9.90 12.33
CA TYR A 230 -0.95 10.37 12.72
C TYR A 230 -1.03 10.85 14.17
N HIS A 231 -0.28 10.16 15.03
CA HIS A 231 -0.26 10.40 16.46
C HIS A 231 0.49 11.70 16.78
N LEU A 232 -0.14 12.54 17.59
CA LEU A 232 0.43 13.73 18.18
C LEU A 232 0.25 13.65 19.69
N GLN A 233 1.35 13.67 20.41
CA GLN A 233 1.33 13.80 21.87
C GLN A 233 1.44 15.28 22.23
N VAL A 234 0.45 15.80 22.96
CA VAL A 234 0.47 17.17 23.51
C VAL A 234 0.29 17.06 25.02
N GLU A 235 1.36 17.35 25.75
CA GLU A 235 1.48 17.07 27.19
C GLU A 235 1.25 15.56 27.46
N ASP A 236 0.30 15.22 28.33
CA ASP A 236 -0.05 13.85 28.73
C ASP A 236 -1.24 13.29 27.95
N ARG A 237 -1.60 13.91 26.80
CA ARG A 237 -2.77 13.50 26.00
C ARG A 237 -2.40 13.20 24.55
N ASP A 238 -2.97 12.10 24.08
CA ASP A 238 -2.81 11.63 22.71
C ASP A 238 -3.92 12.15 21.80
N PHE A 239 -3.51 12.63 20.63
CA PHE A 239 -4.40 13.10 19.58
C PHE A 239 -4.04 12.41 18.27
N TYR A 240 -5.05 12.13 17.45
CA TYR A 240 -4.88 11.44 16.17
C TYR A 240 -5.46 12.27 15.04
N LEU A 241 -4.63 12.54 14.02
CA LEU A 241 -5.03 13.19 12.78
C LEU A 241 -5.47 12.13 11.78
N ASP A 242 -6.62 12.28 11.12
CA ASP A 242 -7.06 11.27 10.13
C ASP A 242 -5.98 11.02 9.06
N LEU A 243 -5.45 12.09 8.44
CA LEU A 243 -4.33 12.02 7.50
C LEU A 243 -3.37 13.21 7.65
N LEU A 244 -2.08 12.94 7.53
CA LEU A 244 -1.02 13.95 7.50
C LEU A 244 -0.20 13.85 6.21
N PHE A 245 -0.04 15.00 5.56
CA PHE A 245 0.77 15.19 4.37
C PHE A 245 1.77 16.34 4.59
N TYR A 246 2.78 16.38 3.73
CA TYR A 246 3.65 17.54 3.56
C TYR A 246 3.57 17.97 2.11
N HIS A 247 3.38 19.28 1.87
CA HIS A 247 3.31 19.81 0.53
C HIS A 247 4.64 20.45 0.14
N VAL A 248 5.37 19.86 -0.79
CA VAL A 248 6.75 20.25 -1.12
C VAL A 248 6.86 21.64 -1.76
N LYS A 249 5.88 22.07 -2.57
CA LYS A 249 5.88 23.41 -3.19
C LYS A 249 5.44 24.52 -2.22
N LEU A 250 4.37 24.28 -1.46
CA LEU A 250 3.92 25.18 -0.40
C LEU A 250 4.87 25.19 0.81
N ARG A 251 5.72 24.17 0.95
CA ARG A 251 6.62 23.92 2.08
C ARG A 251 5.89 23.97 3.41
N CYS A 252 4.79 23.26 3.55
CA CYS A 252 4.01 23.21 4.78
C CYS A 252 3.39 21.82 4.98
N TYR A 253 3.02 21.51 6.22
CA TYR A 253 2.21 20.32 6.50
C TYR A 253 0.77 20.56 6.09
N ILE A 254 0.09 19.50 5.67
CA ILE A 254 -1.34 19.49 5.36
C ILE A 254 -2.01 18.42 6.21
N VAL A 255 -2.92 18.85 7.08
CA VAL A 255 -3.74 17.97 7.92
C VAL A 255 -5.10 17.80 7.24
N ILE A 256 -5.53 16.56 7.00
CA ILE A 256 -6.83 16.28 6.36
C ILE A 256 -7.69 15.48 7.33
N GLU A 257 -8.91 15.96 7.59
CA GLU A 257 -9.95 15.27 8.36
C GLU A 257 -11.12 14.87 7.46
N LEU A 258 -11.60 13.63 7.60
CA LEU A 258 -12.73 13.10 6.84
C LEU A 258 -13.99 13.09 7.70
N LYS A 259 -15.12 13.53 7.14
CA LYS A 259 -16.41 13.58 7.86
C LYS A 259 -17.56 13.08 7.00
N ALA A 260 -18.17 11.96 7.43
CA ALA A 260 -19.35 11.37 6.79
C ALA A 260 -20.64 12.17 7.06
N GLY A 261 -20.69 12.87 8.20
CA GLY A 261 -21.87 13.64 8.64
C GLY A 261 -21.95 15.07 8.10
N LYS A 262 -22.98 15.80 8.54
CA LYS A 262 -23.15 17.23 8.25
C LYS A 262 -22.07 18.07 8.94
N PHE A 263 -21.76 19.22 8.35
CA PHE A 263 -20.87 20.22 8.95
C PHE A 263 -21.31 20.61 10.37
N LYS A 264 -20.36 20.62 11.31
CA LYS A 264 -20.52 21.18 12.66
C LYS A 264 -19.37 22.14 12.96
N PRO A 265 -19.62 23.32 13.56
CA PRO A 265 -18.58 24.30 13.88
C PRO A 265 -17.46 23.78 14.80
N GLU A 266 -17.75 22.82 15.68
CA GLU A 266 -16.74 22.21 16.57
C GLU A 266 -15.55 21.59 15.81
N TYR A 267 -15.76 21.12 14.56
CA TYR A 267 -14.71 20.53 13.74
C TYR A 267 -13.64 21.54 13.31
N THR A 268 -14.00 22.82 13.10
CA THR A 268 -13.01 23.85 12.79
C THR A 268 -12.17 24.20 14.01
N GLY A 269 -12.75 24.14 15.22
CA GLY A 269 -12.02 24.29 16.47
C GLY A 269 -10.98 23.18 16.68
N LYS A 270 -11.39 21.92 16.46
CA LYS A 270 -10.48 20.75 16.52
C LYS A 270 -9.35 20.88 15.49
N MET A 271 -9.66 21.22 14.25
CA MET A 271 -8.66 21.44 13.21
C MET A 271 -7.69 22.58 13.56
N ASN A 272 -8.18 23.69 14.13
CA ASN A 272 -7.33 24.79 14.55
C ASN A 272 -6.33 24.36 15.66
N PHE A 273 -6.76 23.50 16.58
CA PHE A 273 -5.86 22.89 17.57
C PHE A 273 -4.82 21.99 16.89
N TYR A 274 -5.23 21.08 16.00
CA TYR A 274 -4.32 20.20 15.28
C TYR A 274 -3.25 20.94 14.49
N LEU A 275 -3.60 22.00 13.78
CA LEU A 275 -2.62 22.82 13.05
C LEU A 275 -1.65 23.53 13.98
N SER A 276 -2.08 23.88 15.20
CA SER A 276 -1.19 24.47 16.20
C SER A 276 -0.21 23.43 16.73
N ALA A 277 -0.68 22.23 17.06
CA ALA A 277 0.18 21.14 17.50
C ALA A 277 1.18 20.71 16.41
N VAL A 278 0.75 20.60 15.14
CA VAL A 278 1.64 20.28 14.02
C VAL A 278 2.68 21.38 13.78
N ASP A 279 2.27 22.65 13.84
CA ASP A 279 3.18 23.79 13.66
C ASP A 279 4.24 23.89 14.77
N ASP A 280 3.94 23.40 15.97
CA ASP A 280 4.84 23.45 17.12
C ASP A 280 5.72 22.18 17.22
N LEU A 281 5.16 21.00 16.92
CA LEU A 281 5.85 19.71 17.10
C LEU A 281 6.65 19.25 15.87
N LEU A 282 6.14 19.49 14.66
CA LEU A 282 6.70 18.90 13.44
C LEU A 282 7.44 19.91 12.57
N ARG A 283 6.97 21.16 12.54
CA ARG A 283 7.44 22.19 11.62
C ARG A 283 8.92 22.51 11.81
N GLN A 284 9.66 22.57 10.71
CA GLN A 284 11.09 22.90 10.70
C GLN A 284 11.34 24.38 10.34
N PRO A 285 12.51 24.93 10.67
CA PRO A 285 12.91 26.27 10.23
C PRO A 285 12.87 26.40 8.69
N GLY A 286 11.97 27.23 8.20
CA GLY A 286 11.75 27.46 6.76
C GLY A 286 10.50 26.81 6.17
N ASP A 287 9.74 26.08 6.99
CA ASP A 287 8.37 25.67 6.64
C ASP A 287 7.37 26.79 6.87
N ASN A 288 6.38 26.87 5.99
CA ASN A 288 5.24 27.78 6.07
C ASN A 288 4.16 27.22 7.01
N PRO A 289 3.21 28.07 7.47
CA PRO A 289 2.12 27.62 8.35
C PRO A 289 1.35 26.45 7.77
N SER A 290 1.06 25.45 8.61
CA SER A 290 0.35 24.24 8.21
C SER A 290 -1.09 24.53 7.81
N ILE A 291 -1.61 23.79 6.83
CA ILE A 291 -2.94 23.97 6.25
C ILE A 291 -3.86 22.82 6.66
N GLY A 292 -5.07 23.12 7.13
CA GLY A 292 -6.08 22.14 7.47
C GLY A 292 -7.11 21.97 6.37
N LEU A 293 -7.50 20.75 6.05
CA LEU A 293 -8.57 20.42 5.13
C LEU A 293 -9.60 19.55 5.84
N ILE A 294 -10.87 19.93 5.76
CA ILE A 294 -11.96 19.08 6.23
C ILE A 294 -12.83 18.71 5.05
N LEU A 295 -12.92 17.41 4.77
CA LEU A 295 -13.66 16.86 3.64
C LEU A 295 -14.99 16.28 4.13
N TYR A 296 -16.10 16.78 3.59
CA TYR A 296 -17.46 16.37 3.97
C TYR A 296 -18.14 15.56 2.87
N ARG A 297 -18.85 14.48 3.23
CA ARG A 297 -19.68 13.73 2.27
C ARG A 297 -20.90 14.51 1.79
N SER A 298 -21.35 15.47 2.60
CA SER A 298 -22.55 16.27 2.36
C SER A 298 -22.20 17.73 2.09
N LYS A 299 -23.15 18.46 1.49
CA LYS A 299 -22.91 19.85 1.10
C LYS A 299 -22.48 20.73 2.27
N VAL A 300 -21.41 21.49 2.04
CA VAL A 300 -20.90 22.47 3.00
C VAL A 300 -21.63 23.79 2.75
N GLY A 301 -22.52 24.17 3.67
CA GLY A 301 -23.36 25.37 3.55
C GLY A 301 -22.74 26.62 4.17
N VAL A 302 -23.47 27.74 4.11
CA VAL A 302 -23.04 29.08 4.56
C VAL A 302 -22.58 29.13 6.01
N VAL A 303 -23.10 28.26 6.88
CA VAL A 303 -22.67 28.15 8.30
C VAL A 303 -21.17 27.89 8.43
N ALA A 304 -20.57 27.23 7.43
CA ALA A 304 -19.13 26.96 7.38
C ALA A 304 -18.29 28.22 7.20
N GLU A 305 -18.76 29.20 6.41
CA GLU A 305 -18.08 30.49 6.23
C GLU A 305 -18.04 31.29 7.54
N TYR A 306 -19.14 31.25 8.32
CA TYR A 306 -19.20 31.87 9.64
C TYR A 306 -18.23 31.21 10.62
N ALA A 307 -18.13 29.88 10.62
CA ALA A 307 -17.22 29.15 11.51
C ALA A 307 -15.74 29.42 11.19
N LEU A 308 -15.39 29.66 9.92
CA LEU A 308 -14.02 29.95 9.50
C LEU A 308 -13.58 31.40 9.74
N ARG A 309 -14.53 32.34 9.90
CA ARG A 309 -14.25 33.78 9.94
C ARG A 309 -13.26 34.19 11.03
N ASP A 310 -13.41 33.61 12.21
CA ASP A 310 -12.59 33.92 13.38
C ASP A 310 -11.50 32.85 13.65
N MET A 311 -11.32 31.89 12.74
CA MET A 311 -10.23 30.94 12.82
C MET A 311 -8.91 31.60 12.41
N ASN A 312 -7.85 31.35 13.19
CA ASN A 312 -6.54 31.97 12.95
C ASN A 312 -5.61 31.11 12.11
N LYS A 313 -5.80 29.79 12.10
CA LYS A 313 -5.06 28.88 11.22
C LYS A 313 -5.72 28.77 9.82
N PRO A 314 -4.95 28.49 8.76
CA PRO A 314 -5.49 28.36 7.40
C PRO A 314 -6.25 27.04 7.26
N ILE A 315 -7.55 27.11 6.99
CA ILE A 315 -8.45 25.96 6.91
C ILE A 315 -9.28 26.05 5.61
N GLY A 316 -9.33 24.94 4.87
CA GLY A 316 -10.17 24.73 3.71
C GLY A 316 -11.24 23.67 3.98
N LEU A 317 -12.43 23.88 3.43
CA LEU A 317 -13.56 22.95 3.52
C LEU A 317 -13.98 22.58 2.10
N ALA A 318 -14.12 21.28 1.84
CA ALA A 318 -14.54 20.77 0.53
C ALA A 318 -15.48 19.58 0.69
N GLU A 319 -16.30 19.34 -0.32
CA GLU A 319 -17.13 18.14 -0.41
C GLU A 319 -16.30 16.98 -0.96
N TYR A 320 -16.68 15.74 -0.65
CA TYR A 320 -16.21 14.55 -1.34
C TYR A 320 -17.38 13.66 -1.79
N GLN A 321 -17.19 12.98 -2.93
CA GLN A 321 -18.18 12.08 -3.53
C GLN A 321 -17.59 10.68 -3.72
N ILE A 322 -18.46 9.68 -3.59
CA ILE A 322 -18.21 8.27 -3.91
C ILE A 322 -19.36 7.85 -4.83
N THR A 323 -19.09 7.60 -6.10
CA THR A 323 -20.10 7.35 -7.14
C THR A 323 -20.39 5.86 -7.26
N GLU A 324 -21.65 5.48 -7.06
CA GLU A 324 -22.18 4.11 -7.07
C GLU A 324 -22.39 3.56 -8.50
N ASN A 325 -21.34 3.44 -9.32
CA ASN A 325 -21.45 2.68 -10.57
C ASN A 325 -21.08 1.21 -10.35
N LEU A 326 -21.92 0.51 -9.59
CA LEU A 326 -21.80 -0.93 -9.32
C LEU A 326 -23.03 -1.67 -9.86
N PRO A 327 -22.87 -2.65 -10.77
CA PRO A 327 -23.98 -3.48 -11.26
C PRO A 327 -24.73 -4.14 -10.10
N GLU A 328 -26.07 -4.17 -10.15
CA GLU A 328 -26.97 -4.69 -9.09
C GLU A 328 -26.61 -6.10 -8.60
N GLU A 329 -25.95 -6.91 -9.43
CA GLU A 329 -25.51 -8.27 -9.13
C GLU A 329 -24.31 -8.34 -8.14
N ILE A 330 -23.63 -7.22 -7.88
CA ILE A 330 -22.45 -7.14 -6.99
C ILE A 330 -22.80 -6.49 -5.64
N LYS A 331 -24.00 -5.92 -5.48
CA LYS A 331 -24.46 -5.33 -4.20
C LYS A 331 -24.49 -6.30 -3.03
N THR A 332 -24.53 -7.60 -3.29
CA THR A 332 -24.57 -8.66 -2.28
C THR A 332 -23.21 -9.33 -2.02
N ALA A 333 -22.14 -8.91 -2.72
CA ALA A 333 -20.80 -9.49 -2.62
C ALA A 333 -19.71 -8.45 -2.28
N LEU A 334 -20.10 -7.21 -2.00
CA LEU A 334 -19.22 -6.18 -1.46
C LEU A 334 -19.64 -5.85 -0.03
N PRO A 335 -18.67 -5.62 0.86
CA PRO A 335 -18.96 -5.17 2.20
C PRO A 335 -19.70 -3.82 2.17
N THR A 336 -20.76 -3.74 2.96
CA THR A 336 -21.54 -2.55 3.28
C THR A 336 -20.69 -1.44 3.90
N ILE A 337 -21.24 -0.23 4.00
CA ILE A 337 -20.55 0.91 4.61
C ILE A 337 -20.26 0.63 6.08
N GLU A 338 -21.14 -0.05 6.80
CA GLU A 338 -20.85 -0.54 8.16
C GLU A 338 -19.72 -1.59 8.18
N GLU A 339 -19.56 -2.43 7.15
CA GLU A 339 -18.46 -3.41 7.06
C GLU A 339 -17.12 -2.77 6.65
N LEU A 340 -17.13 -1.70 5.86
CA LEU A 340 -15.96 -0.87 5.54
C LEU A 340 -15.53 0.02 6.73
N GLU A 341 -16.49 0.57 7.48
CA GLU A 341 -16.24 1.25 8.75
C GLU A 341 -15.75 0.26 9.81
N ALA A 342 -16.27 -0.98 9.84
CA ALA A 342 -15.78 -2.04 10.72
C ALA A 342 -14.38 -2.58 10.31
N GLU A 343 -14.06 -2.65 9.02
CA GLU A 343 -12.70 -2.98 8.54
C GLU A 343 -11.71 -1.85 8.86
N LEU A 344 -12.12 -0.59 8.72
CA LEU A 344 -11.29 0.57 9.07
C LEU A 344 -11.18 0.78 10.60
N SER A 345 -12.19 0.38 11.38
CA SER A 345 -12.17 0.42 12.85
C SER A 345 -11.48 -0.80 13.47
N ARG A 346 -11.49 -1.97 12.83
CA ARG A 346 -10.67 -3.14 13.23
C ARG A 346 -9.17 -2.89 13.08
N VAL A 347 -8.77 -1.90 12.29
CA VAL A 347 -7.39 -1.41 12.24
C VAL A 347 -7.13 -0.32 13.31
N SER A 348 -8.19 0.28 13.88
CA SER A 348 -8.10 1.39 14.85
C SER A 348 -8.09 0.99 16.31
N ASP A 349 -8.38 -0.27 16.65
CA ASP A 349 -8.18 -0.82 18.00
C ASP A 349 -6.85 -1.59 18.07
N LYS A 350 -5.74 -0.91 17.76
CA LYS A 350 -4.44 -1.32 18.28
C LYS A 350 -4.15 -0.53 19.53
N GLU A 351 -4.66 -1.02 20.66
CA GLU A 351 -3.74 -1.19 21.79
C GLU A 351 -2.48 -1.89 21.24
N GLU A 352 -1.31 -1.43 21.68
CA GLU A 352 0.00 -1.97 21.29
C GLU A 352 -0.09 -3.47 20.99
N SER A 353 0.37 -3.89 19.80
CA SER A 353 0.47 -5.32 19.44
C SER A 353 0.95 -6.11 20.67
N VAL A 354 0.10 -6.98 21.20
CA VAL A 354 0.28 -7.46 22.57
C VAL A 354 1.56 -8.30 22.65
N ASN A 355 2.53 -7.85 23.45
CA ASN A 355 3.84 -8.48 23.61
C ASN A 355 3.88 -9.39 24.86
N VAL A 356 2.94 -10.32 24.92
CA VAL A 356 2.69 -11.17 26.12
C VAL A 356 2.89 -12.64 25.83
N ILE A 357 3.54 -13.00 24.72
CA ILE A 357 3.70 -14.38 24.29
C ILE A 357 5.19 -14.71 24.17
N VAL A 358 5.58 -15.83 24.75
CA VAL A 358 6.90 -16.45 24.56
C VAL A 358 6.74 -17.79 23.86
N ASP A 359 7.77 -18.20 23.13
CA ASP A 359 7.89 -19.57 22.66
C ASP A 359 9.14 -20.24 23.24
N LEU A 360 9.00 -21.53 23.58
CA LEU A 360 9.96 -22.26 24.42
C LEU A 360 10.18 -23.68 23.93
N SER A 361 11.32 -24.25 24.32
CA SER A 361 11.72 -25.64 24.09
C SER A 361 12.59 -26.15 25.24
N HIS A 362 13.06 -27.40 25.19
CA HIS A 362 14.03 -27.91 26.17
C HIS A 362 15.35 -27.09 26.30
N TRP A 363 15.63 -26.14 25.41
CA TRP A 363 16.84 -25.30 25.48
C TRP A 363 16.82 -24.26 26.60
N GLU A 364 15.65 -23.82 27.05
CA GLU A 364 15.55 -22.90 28.18
C GLU A 364 15.81 -23.67 29.48
N GLU A 365 16.95 -23.46 30.14
CA GLU A 365 17.36 -24.32 31.27
C GLU A 365 16.54 -24.11 32.55
N SER A 366 16.00 -22.90 32.76
CA SER A 366 15.21 -22.53 33.94
C SER A 366 13.99 -21.72 33.52
N VAL A 367 12.80 -22.20 33.86
CA VAL A 367 11.52 -21.54 33.53
C VAL A 367 10.65 -21.50 34.78
N ASP A 368 10.37 -20.29 35.26
CA ASP A 368 9.41 -20.00 36.31
C ASP A 368 8.21 -19.26 35.71
N PHE A 369 7.12 -20.00 35.46
CA PHE A 369 5.91 -19.44 34.86
C PHE A 369 5.18 -18.45 35.75
N LYS A 370 5.37 -18.52 37.07
CA LYS A 370 4.78 -17.56 37.99
C LYS A 370 5.46 -16.21 37.83
N LEU A 371 6.79 -16.18 37.83
CA LEU A 371 7.55 -14.95 37.57
C LEU A 371 7.29 -14.42 36.16
N ALA A 372 7.24 -15.29 35.15
CA ALA A 372 6.93 -14.87 33.78
C ALA A 372 5.54 -14.22 33.68
N LYS A 373 4.55 -14.75 34.40
CA LYS A 373 3.21 -14.17 34.47
C LYS A 373 3.20 -12.82 35.21
N GLU A 374 3.97 -12.72 36.29
CA GLU A 374 4.13 -11.46 37.04
C GLU A 374 4.82 -10.37 36.18
N ASP A 375 5.72 -10.76 35.28
CA ASP A 375 6.35 -9.90 34.26
C ASP A 375 5.45 -9.62 33.03
N GLY A 376 4.21 -10.13 33.05
CA GLY A 376 3.16 -9.78 32.09
C GLY A 376 2.95 -10.78 30.94
N ILE A 377 3.64 -11.92 30.92
CA ILE A 377 3.36 -12.99 29.94
C ILE A 377 1.97 -13.58 30.20
N GLN A 378 1.25 -13.86 29.11
CA GLN A 378 -0.10 -14.45 29.14
C GLN A 378 -0.23 -15.70 28.26
N GLY A 379 0.69 -15.93 27.33
CA GLY A 379 0.69 -17.09 26.45
C GLY A 379 2.07 -17.72 26.28
N VAL A 380 2.12 -19.04 26.19
CA VAL A 380 3.34 -19.82 25.99
C VAL A 380 3.11 -20.79 24.84
N ILE A 381 3.95 -20.76 23.80
CA ILE A 381 3.94 -21.73 22.71
C ILE A 381 5.15 -22.65 22.84
N HIS A 382 4.95 -23.92 23.18
CA HIS A 382 6.04 -24.82 23.53
C HIS A 382 6.29 -25.90 22.48
N LYS A 383 7.56 -26.26 22.23
CA LYS A 383 7.91 -27.39 21.38
C LYS A 383 7.29 -28.66 21.96
N ALA A 384 6.44 -29.33 21.19
CA ALA A 384 5.85 -30.60 21.62
C ALA A 384 6.59 -31.77 20.97
N THR A 385 6.78 -31.72 19.66
CA THR A 385 7.27 -32.85 18.87
C THR A 385 8.14 -32.41 17.71
N GLN A 386 8.92 -33.36 17.17
CA GLN A 386 9.69 -33.19 15.94
C GLN A 386 9.72 -34.51 15.16
N GLY A 387 9.35 -34.46 13.88
CA GLY A 387 9.24 -35.66 13.05
C GLY A 387 8.34 -36.72 13.65
N LEU A 388 8.61 -37.99 13.35
CA LEU A 388 7.68 -39.09 13.68
C LEU A 388 7.77 -39.63 15.12
N LYS A 389 8.77 -39.23 15.91
CA LYS A 389 9.08 -39.93 17.18
C LYS A 389 9.50 -39.03 18.33
N TYR A 390 10.12 -37.89 18.05
CA TYR A 390 10.66 -37.05 19.13
C TYR A 390 9.51 -36.34 19.85
N ILE A 391 9.58 -36.35 21.19
CA ILE A 391 8.74 -35.57 22.09
C ILE A 391 9.71 -34.75 22.92
N ASP A 392 9.46 -33.45 23.06
CA ASP A 392 10.26 -32.59 23.92
C ASP A 392 10.10 -33.03 25.38
N LEU A 393 11.23 -33.32 26.04
CA LEU A 393 11.26 -33.91 27.38
C LEU A 393 10.62 -33.00 28.45
N THR A 394 10.57 -31.70 28.20
CA THR A 394 10.04 -30.70 29.13
C THR A 394 8.58 -30.35 28.88
N TYR A 395 8.01 -30.75 27.74
CA TYR A 395 6.68 -30.34 27.29
C TYR A 395 5.57 -30.65 28.30
N ALA A 396 5.51 -31.89 28.80
CA ALA A 396 4.43 -32.32 29.69
C ALA A 396 4.49 -31.64 31.08
N GLU A 397 5.69 -31.49 31.63
CA GLU A 397 5.91 -30.82 32.91
C GLU A 397 5.59 -29.32 32.80
N ARG A 398 6.07 -28.67 31.74
CA ARG A 398 5.86 -27.23 31.54
C ARG A 398 4.44 -26.87 31.19
N ARG A 399 3.74 -27.71 30.42
CA ARG A 399 2.30 -27.53 30.19
C ARG A 399 1.56 -27.45 31.50
N LYS A 400 1.78 -28.44 32.38
CA LYS A 400 1.13 -28.49 33.68
C LYS A 400 1.47 -27.25 34.53
N ALA A 401 2.74 -26.88 34.63
CA ALA A 401 3.16 -25.71 35.41
C ALA A 401 2.59 -24.40 34.85
N SER A 402 2.54 -24.23 33.53
CA SER A 402 1.98 -23.06 32.86
C SER A 402 0.46 -22.97 33.05
N GLU A 403 -0.26 -24.09 32.93
CA GLU A 403 -1.71 -24.17 33.14
C GLU A 403 -2.10 -23.94 34.61
N GLU A 404 -1.29 -24.39 35.58
CA GLU A 404 -1.49 -24.12 37.01
C GLU A 404 -1.40 -22.61 37.33
N GLU A 405 -0.53 -21.89 36.63
CA GLU A 405 -0.45 -20.43 36.70
C GLU A 405 -1.50 -19.73 35.82
N GLY A 406 -2.32 -20.47 35.07
CA GLY A 406 -3.40 -19.91 34.23
C GLY A 406 -2.92 -19.15 33.00
N LEU A 407 -1.74 -19.49 32.46
CA LEU A 407 -1.26 -19.00 31.18
C LEU A 407 -1.90 -19.79 30.03
N MET A 408 -2.13 -19.14 28.89
CA MET A 408 -2.62 -19.80 27.68
C MET A 408 -1.53 -20.70 27.10
N TRP A 409 -1.86 -21.96 26.82
CA TRP A 409 -0.90 -22.95 26.36
C TRP A 409 -0.99 -23.20 24.86
N GLY A 410 0.15 -23.22 24.18
CA GLY A 410 0.31 -23.55 22.78
C GLY A 410 1.35 -24.63 22.59
N ALA A 411 1.24 -25.36 21.50
CA ALA A 411 2.12 -26.45 21.14
C ALA A 411 2.55 -26.29 19.68
N TYR A 412 3.85 -26.47 19.42
CA TYR A 412 4.35 -26.50 18.05
C TYR A 412 5.02 -27.83 17.69
N HIS A 413 4.89 -28.20 16.43
CA HIS A 413 5.59 -29.32 15.82
C HIS A 413 6.69 -28.79 14.90
N PHE A 414 7.95 -29.18 15.14
CA PHE A 414 9.04 -28.90 14.20
C PHE A 414 8.95 -29.85 13.00
N GLY A 415 8.61 -29.31 11.83
CA GLY A 415 8.43 -30.08 10.61
C GLY A 415 9.75 -30.56 10.00
N VAL A 416 9.80 -31.83 9.62
CA VAL A 416 10.94 -32.41 8.90
C VAL A 416 10.48 -33.11 7.63
N GLY A 417 11.43 -33.48 6.77
CA GLY A 417 11.22 -34.16 5.49
C GLY A 417 10.75 -35.62 5.60
N GLU A 418 9.77 -35.88 6.46
CA GLU A 418 9.06 -37.14 6.68
C GLU A 418 7.57 -36.99 6.26
N ASN A 419 6.76 -38.05 6.37
CA ASN A 419 5.35 -37.98 5.98
C ASN A 419 4.58 -36.93 6.82
N GLY A 420 3.89 -36.00 6.17
CA GLY A 420 3.20 -34.89 6.83
C GLY A 420 2.02 -35.31 7.71
N LYS A 421 1.24 -36.28 7.23
CA LYS A 421 0.09 -36.82 7.97
C LYS A 421 0.53 -37.56 9.23
N ASP A 422 1.54 -38.41 9.13
CA ASP A 422 2.06 -39.17 10.27
C ASP A 422 2.70 -38.24 11.32
N GLN A 423 3.35 -37.14 10.87
CA GLN A 423 3.84 -36.07 11.73
C GLN A 423 2.69 -35.38 12.49
N ALA A 424 1.58 -35.06 11.82
CA ALA A 424 0.39 -34.48 12.46
C ALA A 424 -0.26 -35.43 13.46
N GLU A 425 -0.35 -36.73 13.16
CA GLU A 425 -0.88 -37.74 14.08
C GLU A 425 -0.01 -37.87 15.34
N HIS A 426 1.31 -37.89 15.19
CA HIS A 426 2.25 -37.90 16.32
C HIS A 426 2.12 -36.62 17.18
N PHE A 427 2.01 -35.47 16.52
CA PHE A 427 1.82 -34.19 17.19
C PHE A 427 0.52 -34.15 17.99
N LEU A 428 -0.63 -34.42 17.38
CA LEU A 428 -1.94 -34.40 18.04
C LEU A 428 -2.04 -35.42 19.17
N LYS A 429 -1.46 -36.62 18.98
CA LYS A 429 -1.40 -37.64 20.04
C LYS A 429 -0.59 -37.17 21.25
N THR A 430 0.49 -36.43 21.02
CA THR A 430 1.32 -35.87 22.10
C THR A 430 0.64 -34.70 22.79
N VAL A 431 -0.07 -33.85 22.03
CA VAL A 431 -0.88 -32.77 22.60
C VAL A 431 -2.04 -33.30 23.45
N GLY A 432 -2.67 -34.41 23.07
CA GLY A 432 -3.78 -35.00 23.83
C GLY A 432 -5.03 -34.13 23.72
N ASP A 433 -5.53 -33.61 24.86
CA ASP A 433 -6.63 -32.63 24.82
C ASP A 433 -6.13 -31.31 24.22
N TYR A 434 -6.52 -31.07 22.97
CA TYR A 434 -6.18 -29.88 22.20
C TYR A 434 -7.27 -28.80 22.24
N SER A 435 -8.39 -28.99 22.95
CA SER A 435 -9.53 -28.06 22.94
C SER A 435 -9.19 -26.64 23.40
N GLN A 436 -8.18 -26.50 24.25
CA GLN A 436 -7.67 -25.21 24.77
C GLN A 436 -6.20 -24.96 24.38
N VAL A 437 -5.69 -25.69 23.37
CA VAL A 437 -4.29 -25.61 22.95
C VAL A 437 -4.20 -24.98 21.56
N LEU A 438 -3.38 -23.93 21.46
CA LEU A 438 -2.97 -23.35 20.19
C LEU A 438 -2.04 -24.32 19.46
N LEU A 439 -2.34 -24.66 18.20
CA LEU A 439 -1.56 -25.63 17.42
C LEU A 439 -0.73 -24.91 16.36
N ALA A 440 0.56 -25.22 16.27
CA ALA A 440 1.45 -24.63 15.27
C ALA A 440 2.32 -25.68 14.55
N LEU A 441 2.57 -25.46 13.28
CA LEU A 441 3.58 -26.13 12.47
C LEU A 441 4.74 -25.17 12.24
N ASP A 442 5.92 -25.56 12.73
CA ASP A 442 7.17 -24.84 12.55
C ASP A 442 7.88 -25.34 11.28
N ILE A 443 8.01 -24.42 10.32
CA ILE A 443 8.61 -24.62 9.01
C ILE A 443 9.90 -23.81 8.93
N GLU A 444 11.00 -24.48 9.30
CA GLU A 444 12.33 -23.90 9.26
C GLU A 444 13.42 -24.88 8.80
N GLU A 445 14.66 -24.41 8.73
CA GLU A 445 15.79 -25.20 8.27
C GLU A 445 16.14 -26.30 9.27
N ASN A 446 15.96 -27.56 8.86
CA ASN A 446 16.41 -28.71 9.62
C ASN A 446 17.91 -28.98 9.37
N ARG A 447 18.77 -28.35 10.18
CA ARG A 447 20.23 -28.47 10.06
C ARG A 447 20.76 -29.91 10.13
N ASN A 448 19.99 -30.83 10.73
CA ASN A 448 20.39 -32.22 10.96
C ASN A 448 19.60 -33.23 10.12
N GLY A 449 18.90 -32.79 9.07
CA GLY A 449 18.09 -33.69 8.25
C GLY A 449 17.49 -33.04 7.02
N LYS A 450 16.42 -33.65 6.50
CA LYS A 450 15.65 -33.06 5.40
C LYS A 450 14.67 -32.04 5.95
N ASN A 451 14.53 -30.92 5.25
CA ASN A 451 13.46 -29.96 5.48
C ASN A 451 12.12 -30.56 5.08
N ILE A 452 11.05 -30.12 5.74
CA ILE A 452 9.68 -30.39 5.30
C ILE A 452 9.46 -29.78 3.91
N THR A 453 8.70 -30.43 3.04
CA THR A 453 8.29 -29.88 1.74
C THR A 453 6.93 -29.19 1.84
N PRO A 454 6.55 -28.31 0.89
CA PRO A 454 5.22 -27.73 0.85
C PRO A 454 4.10 -28.78 0.86
N GLU A 455 4.25 -29.86 0.09
CA GLU A 455 3.29 -30.97 0.02
C GLU A 455 3.15 -31.67 1.39
N GLN A 456 4.25 -31.90 2.10
CA GLN A 456 4.23 -32.49 3.44
C GLN A 456 3.61 -31.55 4.48
N ALA A 457 3.85 -30.24 4.37
CA ALA A 457 3.20 -29.26 5.21
C ALA A 457 1.69 -29.19 4.94
N GLU A 458 1.25 -29.30 3.68
CA GLU A 458 -0.16 -29.38 3.32
C GLU A 458 -0.83 -30.61 3.92
N ASP A 459 -0.19 -31.78 3.83
CA ASP A 459 -0.68 -33.02 4.44
C ASP A 459 -0.82 -32.88 5.97
N PHE A 460 0.15 -32.24 6.63
CA PHE A 460 0.11 -31.95 8.06
C PHE A 460 -1.08 -31.05 8.41
N VAL A 461 -1.20 -29.91 7.73
CA VAL A 461 -2.27 -28.93 7.95
C VAL A 461 -3.64 -29.54 7.70
N ALA A 462 -3.79 -30.30 6.61
CA ALA A 462 -5.03 -30.98 6.28
C ALA A 462 -5.44 -31.97 7.37
N LYS A 463 -4.49 -32.74 7.92
CA LYS A 463 -4.76 -33.69 9.00
C LYS A 463 -5.14 -32.99 10.30
N VAL A 464 -4.45 -31.91 10.68
CA VAL A 464 -4.82 -31.12 11.86
C VAL A 464 -6.21 -30.52 11.72
N HIS A 465 -6.55 -29.96 10.55
CA HIS A 465 -7.86 -29.39 10.29
C HIS A 465 -8.97 -30.45 10.25
N GLU A 466 -8.71 -31.63 9.69
CA GLU A 466 -9.65 -32.77 9.69
C GLU A 466 -10.01 -33.21 11.12
N GLU A 467 -9.02 -33.35 12.00
CA GLU A 467 -9.22 -33.85 13.37
C GLU A 467 -9.78 -32.80 14.33
N THR A 468 -9.36 -31.53 14.18
CA THR A 468 -9.65 -30.49 15.17
C THR A 468 -10.67 -29.46 14.69
N GLY A 469 -10.93 -29.39 13.38
CA GLY A 469 -11.72 -28.32 12.77
C GLY A 469 -11.01 -26.96 12.68
N ARG A 470 -9.74 -26.88 13.10
CA ARG A 470 -8.96 -25.64 13.20
C ARG A 470 -7.73 -25.70 12.30
N PHE A 471 -7.35 -24.58 11.71
CA PHE A 471 -6.09 -24.46 10.98
C PHE A 471 -4.95 -24.19 11.99
N PRO A 472 -3.86 -24.97 11.98
CA PRO A 472 -2.71 -24.66 12.83
C PRO A 472 -2.02 -23.38 12.33
N LEU A 473 -1.30 -22.68 13.21
CA LEU A 473 -0.39 -21.62 12.80
C LEU A 473 0.75 -22.19 11.96
N ILE A 474 1.21 -21.40 11.00
CA ILE A 474 2.44 -21.68 10.25
C ILE A 474 3.51 -20.73 10.76
N TYR A 475 4.55 -21.30 11.36
CA TYR A 475 5.74 -20.56 11.77
C TYR A 475 6.84 -20.65 10.71
N GLY A 476 7.52 -19.53 10.47
CA GLY A 476 8.70 -19.51 9.61
C GLY A 476 9.14 -18.10 9.23
N SER A 477 10.34 -18.01 8.65
CA SER A 477 10.86 -16.75 8.10
C SER A 477 10.30 -16.48 6.71
N ALA A 478 10.23 -15.20 6.32
CA ALA A 478 9.73 -14.81 5.00
C ALA A 478 10.49 -15.48 3.83
N TYR A 479 11.79 -15.72 4.02
CA TYR A 479 12.65 -16.40 3.05
C TYR A 479 12.31 -17.89 2.95
N PHE A 480 12.17 -18.57 4.08
CA PHE A 480 11.93 -20.02 4.09
C PHE A 480 10.51 -20.38 3.61
N LEU A 481 9.55 -19.49 3.87
CA LEU A 481 8.16 -19.67 3.46
C LEU A 481 7.87 -19.25 2.00
N GLU A 482 8.86 -18.75 1.25
CA GLU A 482 8.66 -18.29 -0.14
C GLU A 482 8.06 -19.39 -1.03
N ASP A 483 8.52 -20.64 -0.86
CA ASP A 483 8.04 -21.81 -1.60
C ASP A 483 6.80 -22.49 -0.97
N PHE A 484 6.33 -22.01 0.20
CA PHE A 484 5.22 -22.60 0.95
C PHE A 484 3.90 -21.86 0.76
N ALA A 485 3.85 -20.88 -0.16
CA ALA A 485 2.69 -20.06 -0.47
C ALA A 485 1.57 -20.79 -1.25
N THR A 486 1.19 -22.00 -0.82
CA THR A 486 0.16 -22.80 -1.47
C THR A 486 -1.24 -22.36 -1.04
N PRO A 487 -2.30 -22.57 -1.86
CA PRO A 487 -3.67 -22.22 -1.49
C PRO A 487 -4.20 -22.86 -0.20
N THR A 488 -3.58 -23.97 0.24
CA THR A 488 -3.90 -24.65 1.49
C THR A 488 -3.20 -23.98 2.66
N LEU A 489 -1.87 -23.77 2.56
CA LEU A 489 -1.06 -23.22 3.64
C LEU A 489 -1.36 -21.73 3.88
N THR A 490 -1.73 -20.97 2.86
CA THR A 490 -2.11 -19.55 3.02
C THR A 490 -3.45 -19.35 3.75
N LYS A 491 -4.20 -20.42 4.04
CA LYS A 491 -5.38 -20.36 4.93
C LYS A 491 -5.00 -20.40 6.41
N CYS A 492 -3.81 -20.92 6.72
CA CYS A 492 -3.31 -20.96 8.08
C CYS A 492 -2.91 -19.56 8.56
N PRO A 493 -3.22 -19.22 9.82
CA PRO A 493 -2.68 -18.03 10.46
C PRO A 493 -1.15 -18.04 10.44
N LEU A 494 -0.52 -16.90 10.13
CA LEU A 494 0.94 -16.80 10.06
C LEU A 494 1.53 -16.39 11.40
N TRP A 495 2.54 -17.14 11.82
CA TRP A 495 3.47 -16.80 12.89
C TRP A 495 4.84 -16.46 12.28
N LEU A 496 5.10 -15.17 12.05
CA LEU A 496 6.27 -14.72 11.30
C LEU A 496 7.52 -14.66 12.19
N ALA A 497 8.61 -15.30 11.75
CA ALA A 497 9.94 -15.10 12.34
C ALA A 497 10.69 -13.95 11.64
N LYS A 498 10.86 -12.81 12.33
CA LYS A 498 11.61 -11.66 11.78
C LYS A 498 12.19 -10.76 12.88
N TRP A 499 13.49 -10.86 13.09
CA TRP A 499 14.22 -10.06 14.10
C TRP A 499 14.66 -8.69 13.57
N GLY A 500 13.70 -7.82 13.26
CA GLY A 500 13.93 -6.48 12.71
C GLY A 500 12.91 -5.45 13.22
N ALA A 501 13.06 -4.18 12.84
CA ALA A 501 12.14 -3.12 13.29
C ALA A 501 10.72 -3.27 12.72
N GLU A 502 10.58 -3.92 11.56
CA GLU A 502 9.31 -4.10 10.87
C GLU A 502 9.17 -5.55 10.36
N PRO A 503 7.96 -6.13 10.41
CA PRO A 503 7.69 -7.45 9.83
C PRO A 503 7.71 -7.37 8.30
N THR A 504 8.36 -8.32 7.65
CA THR A 504 8.28 -8.51 6.20
C THR A 504 7.55 -9.82 5.95
N LEU A 505 6.39 -9.78 5.28
CA LEU A 505 5.57 -10.97 5.05
C LEU A 505 6.14 -11.86 3.93
N PRO A 506 6.04 -13.20 4.04
CA PRO A 506 6.27 -14.11 2.93
C PRO A 506 5.23 -13.90 1.83
N ILE A 507 5.61 -14.20 0.60
CA ILE A 507 4.69 -14.21 -0.55
C ILE A 507 3.51 -15.15 -0.23
N GLY A 508 2.27 -14.73 -0.52
CA GLY A 508 1.06 -15.54 -0.32
C GLY A 508 0.30 -15.26 0.98
N TRP A 509 0.98 -14.86 2.06
CA TRP A 509 0.33 -14.43 3.29
C TRP A 509 0.06 -12.93 3.29
N ARG A 510 -1.17 -12.54 3.60
CA ARG A 510 -1.64 -11.14 3.53
C ARG A 510 -1.53 -10.40 4.86
N ASN A 511 -1.40 -11.14 5.96
CA ASN A 511 -1.24 -10.61 7.30
C ASN A 511 -0.47 -11.63 8.15
N TRP A 512 0.10 -11.18 9.28
CA TRP A 512 0.62 -12.03 10.34
C TRP A 512 -0.32 -11.98 11.54
N ILE A 513 -0.46 -13.09 12.26
CA ILE A 513 -1.21 -13.16 13.51
C ILE A 513 -0.24 -13.10 14.70
N LEU A 514 0.87 -13.84 14.61
CA LEU A 514 1.98 -13.73 15.54
C LEU A 514 3.23 -13.25 14.82
N TRP A 515 4.05 -12.48 15.51
CA TRP A 515 5.36 -12.03 15.02
C TRP A 515 6.42 -12.25 16.10
N GLN A 516 7.30 -13.22 15.87
CA GLN A 516 8.52 -13.39 16.66
C GLN A 516 9.50 -12.28 16.27
N TYR A 517 9.57 -11.25 17.11
CA TYR A 517 10.36 -10.05 16.82
C TYR A 517 11.78 -10.15 17.40
N THR A 518 12.04 -11.09 18.30
CA THR A 518 13.37 -11.32 18.88
C THR A 518 13.57 -12.79 19.27
N ASP A 519 14.82 -13.24 19.22
CA ASP A 519 15.31 -14.55 19.67
C ASP A 519 16.01 -14.49 21.05
N GLY A 520 15.66 -13.48 21.87
CA GLY A 520 16.36 -13.16 23.10
C GLY A 520 17.75 -12.50 22.95
N GLN A 521 18.32 -12.40 21.74
CA GLN A 521 19.61 -11.74 21.49
C GLN A 521 19.53 -10.62 20.45
N THR A 522 18.76 -10.83 19.41
CA THR A 522 18.64 -10.01 18.20
C THR A 522 17.19 -9.59 18.02
N GLY A 523 16.97 -8.32 17.68
CA GLY A 523 15.64 -7.78 17.41
C GLY A 523 15.31 -6.58 18.29
N PRO A 524 14.10 -5.99 18.17
CA PRO A 524 13.62 -4.97 19.09
C PRO A 524 13.55 -5.48 20.54
N LYS A 525 13.67 -4.56 21.50
CA LYS A 525 13.45 -4.87 22.93
C LYS A 525 11.95 -5.05 23.24
N PRO A 526 11.60 -5.76 24.32
CA PRO A 526 12.49 -6.42 25.29
C PRO A 526 13.04 -7.77 24.78
N HIS A 527 14.16 -8.22 25.35
CA HIS A 527 14.82 -9.49 25.00
C HIS A 527 14.72 -10.55 26.09
N GLU A 528 14.37 -10.13 27.29
CA GLU A 528 14.33 -10.99 28.47
C GLU A 528 12.91 -11.01 29.06
N VAL A 529 12.62 -12.06 29.81
CA VAL A 529 11.42 -12.22 30.65
C VAL A 529 11.87 -12.69 32.02
N GLU A 530 11.34 -12.08 33.08
CA GLU A 530 11.65 -12.52 34.45
C GLU A 530 11.21 -13.98 34.66
N GLY A 531 12.08 -14.79 35.25
CA GLY A 531 11.85 -16.23 35.43
C GLY A 531 12.23 -17.12 34.24
N ILE A 532 12.55 -16.55 33.07
CA ILE A 532 13.00 -17.30 31.87
C ILE A 532 14.40 -16.82 31.43
N GLY A 533 14.67 -15.53 31.52
CA GLY A 533 15.90 -14.90 30.98
C GLY A 533 15.71 -14.50 29.52
N ALA A 534 16.81 -14.50 28.75
CA ALA A 534 16.77 -14.21 27.32
C ALA A 534 16.02 -15.31 26.56
N CYS A 535 14.94 -14.96 25.87
CA CYS A 535 14.09 -15.93 25.18
C CYS A 535 13.39 -15.34 23.96
N ASP A 536 12.79 -16.22 23.17
CA ASP A 536 12.00 -15.85 22.01
C ASP A 536 10.71 -15.14 22.46
N ARG A 537 10.44 -13.97 21.86
CA ARG A 537 9.26 -13.16 22.19
C ARG A 537 8.44 -12.81 20.97
N ASN A 538 7.12 -12.86 21.19
CA ASN A 538 6.12 -12.77 20.14
C ASN A 538 5.12 -11.65 20.41
N LYS A 539 4.80 -10.92 19.34
CA LYS A 539 3.71 -9.95 19.30
C LYS A 539 2.48 -10.58 18.67
N PHE A 540 1.32 -10.33 19.25
CA PHE A 540 0.04 -10.63 18.62
C PHE A 540 -0.50 -9.43 17.82
N ASN A 541 -1.09 -9.70 16.66
CA ASN A 541 -1.65 -8.68 15.78
C ASN A 541 -3.13 -8.38 16.09
N GLY A 542 -3.37 -7.84 17.28
CA GLY A 542 -4.70 -7.49 17.77
C GLY A 542 -4.65 -7.13 19.24
N THR A 543 -5.82 -7.04 19.87
CA THR A 543 -5.98 -6.79 21.31
C THR A 543 -5.76 -8.07 22.14
N LEU A 544 -5.71 -7.92 23.46
CA LEU A 544 -5.59 -9.06 24.37
C LEU A 544 -6.88 -9.92 24.41
N GLU A 545 -8.04 -9.32 24.18
CA GLU A 545 -9.31 -10.05 24.07
C GLU A 545 -9.33 -10.89 22.79
N GLU A 546 -8.98 -10.29 21.66
CA GLU A 546 -8.85 -11.00 20.37
C GLU A 546 -7.79 -12.11 20.44
N LEU A 547 -6.72 -11.92 21.22
CA LEU A 547 -5.73 -12.97 21.46
C LEU A 547 -6.36 -14.19 22.14
N ARG A 548 -7.18 -13.97 23.18
CA ARG A 548 -7.84 -15.07 23.91
C ARG A 548 -8.84 -15.81 23.04
N ASP A 549 -9.61 -15.08 22.24
CA ASP A 549 -10.56 -15.67 21.30
C ASP A 549 -9.82 -16.48 20.22
N PHE A 550 -8.73 -15.92 19.68
CA PHE A 550 -7.91 -16.60 18.68
C PHE A 550 -7.23 -17.86 19.23
N TRP A 551 -6.81 -17.86 20.49
CA TRP A 551 -6.02 -18.96 21.07
C TRP A 551 -6.75 -20.32 21.04
N ILE A 552 -8.07 -20.28 21.01
CA ILE A 552 -8.95 -21.45 21.04
C ILE A 552 -9.81 -21.61 19.78
N SER A 553 -9.85 -20.61 18.89
CA SER A 553 -10.53 -20.64 17.59
C SER A 553 -9.86 -21.59 16.61
#